data_AF-A0A7H8L2J1-F1
#
_entry.id   AF-A0A7H8L2J1-F1
#
_cell.length_a   1.000
_cell.length_b   1.000
_cell.length_c   1.000
_cell.angle_alpha   90.00
_cell.angle_beta   90.00
_cell.angle_gamma   90.00
#
_symmetry.space_group_name_H-M   'P 1'
#
loop_
_entity.id
_entity.type
_entity.pdbx_description
1 polymer ?
#
loop_
_entity_poly.entity_id
_entity_poly.type
_entity_poly.pdbx_seq_one_letter_code
_entity_poly.pdbx_strand_id
1 'polypeptide(L)'
;MLVVPELPTGSWWDWDVVSTGPELFVLGADYDLSYHHGLELRFHGPVFVQCPEDFSDPVFRAATAQEAERVVRAVGGPPEVLVAFECDVGGVEPATGLIAARRLEIETGAVFRYWREHLEPGQRRAPWVRPPGE
;
A
#
# COMPACT_ATOMS: atom_id res chain seq x y z
N MET A 1 -2.09 15.84 -7.35
CA MET A 1 -2.67 15.23 -8.57
C MET A 1 -3.48 14.01 -8.16
N LEU A 2 -4.65 13.80 -8.75
CA LEU A 2 -5.41 12.57 -8.57
C LEU A 2 -4.76 11.46 -9.40
N VAL A 3 -4.43 10.33 -8.79
CA VAL A 3 -3.71 9.25 -9.46
C VAL A 3 -4.50 7.95 -9.29
N VAL A 4 -4.71 7.24 -10.40
CA VAL A 4 -5.11 5.84 -10.39
C VAL A 4 -3.85 5.03 -10.68
N PRO A 5 -3.32 4.26 -9.70
CA PRO A 5 -2.12 3.46 -9.93
C PRO A 5 -2.31 2.45 -11.07
N GLU A 6 -1.37 2.42 -12.01
CA GLU A 6 -1.30 1.36 -13.01
C GLU A 6 -0.49 0.21 -12.44
N LEU A 7 -1.16 -0.88 -12.06
CA LEU A 7 -0.51 -2.04 -11.49
C LEU A 7 0.06 -2.97 -12.57
N PRO A 8 1.21 -3.62 -12.32
CA PRO A 8 1.70 -4.68 -13.20
C PRO A 8 0.73 -5.86 -13.19
N THR A 9 0.71 -6.65 -14.27
CA THR A 9 -0.07 -7.89 -14.31
C THR A 9 0.36 -8.85 -13.19
N GLY A 10 -0.60 -9.36 -12.43
CA GLY A 10 -0.38 -10.36 -11.39
C GLY A 10 -1.63 -10.60 -10.56
N SER A 11 -1.53 -11.56 -9.64
CA SER A 11 -2.59 -11.93 -8.71
C SER A 11 -2.47 -11.10 -7.42
N TRP A 12 -2.89 -9.84 -7.48
CA TRP A 12 -2.79 -8.90 -6.36
C TRP A 12 -4.14 -8.76 -5.65
N TRP A 13 -4.64 -9.82 -5.04
CA TRP A 13 -5.94 -9.79 -4.39
C TRP A 13 -5.87 -9.65 -2.88
N ASP A 14 -4.79 -10.07 -2.20
CA ASP A 14 -4.60 -9.82 -0.77
C ASP A 14 -3.62 -8.68 -0.55
N TRP A 15 -3.98 -7.77 0.35
CA TRP A 15 -3.24 -6.56 0.64
C TRP A 15 -3.14 -6.31 2.14
N ASP A 16 -2.00 -5.79 2.57
CA ASP A 16 -1.81 -5.32 3.93
C ASP A 16 -0.88 -4.11 4.02
N VAL A 17 -0.82 -3.51 5.21
CA VAL A 17 0.12 -2.44 5.54
C VAL A 17 1.45 -3.04 5.97
N VAL A 18 2.48 -2.87 5.13
CA VAL A 18 3.85 -3.32 5.41
C VAL A 18 4.63 -2.32 6.28
N SER A 19 4.32 -1.03 6.18
CA SER A 19 4.99 0.01 6.99
C SER A 19 4.16 1.27 7.12
N THR A 20 4.24 1.94 8.28
CA THR A 20 3.48 3.16 8.64
C THR A 20 4.37 4.35 9.05
N GLY A 21 5.58 4.43 8.51
CA GLY A 21 6.53 5.48 8.87
C GLY A 21 6.15 6.89 8.36
N PRO A 22 6.62 7.96 9.03
CA PRO A 22 6.35 9.35 8.60
C PRO A 22 6.99 9.70 7.24
N GLU A 23 8.06 8.99 6.87
CA GLU A 23 8.72 9.16 5.57
C GLU A 23 8.19 8.20 4.50
N LEU A 24 7.57 7.10 4.91
CA LEU A 24 7.20 6.01 4.01
C LEU A 24 6.03 5.20 4.58
N PHE A 25 4.94 5.17 3.84
CA PHE A 25 3.84 4.22 4.02
C PHE A 25 3.88 3.20 2.88
N VAL A 26 3.77 1.91 3.21
CA VAL A 26 3.88 0.83 2.23
C VAL A 26 2.68 -0.10 2.34
N LEU A 27 2.01 -0.32 1.21
CA LEU A 27 1.08 -1.43 1.04
C LEU A 27 1.80 -2.57 0.33
N GLY A 28 1.66 -3.80 0.83
CA GLY A 28 2.15 -5.01 0.18
C GLY A 28 0.99 -5.81 -0.41
N ALA A 29 1.22 -6.48 -1.53
CA ALA A 29 0.21 -7.31 -2.18
C ALA A 29 0.74 -8.60 -2.78
N ASP A 30 -0.08 -9.64 -2.69
CA ASP A 30 0.11 -10.94 -3.34
C ASP A 30 -1.23 -11.69 -3.40
N TYR A 31 -1.19 -12.95 -3.81
CA TYR A 31 -2.32 -13.86 -3.76
C TYR A 31 -2.48 -14.56 -2.40
N ASP A 32 -1.42 -14.55 -1.59
CA ASP A 32 -1.36 -15.03 -0.21
C ASP A 32 -0.21 -14.32 0.49
N LEU A 33 -0.51 -13.65 1.61
CA LEU A 33 0.44 -12.86 2.38
C LEU A 33 1.13 -13.66 3.50
N SER A 34 0.99 -14.99 3.54
CA SER A 34 1.55 -15.82 4.61
C SER A 34 3.08 -15.83 4.63
N TYR A 35 3.72 -15.90 3.45
CA TYR A 35 5.17 -16.14 3.36
C TYR A 35 5.94 -15.03 2.65
N HIS A 36 5.32 -14.37 1.69
CA HIS A 36 5.93 -13.28 0.94
C HIS A 36 4.86 -12.35 0.38
N HIS A 37 5.29 -11.24 -0.20
CA HIS A 37 4.49 -10.48 -1.14
C HIS A 37 5.34 -10.06 -2.34
N GLY A 38 4.71 -9.85 -3.49
CA GLY A 38 5.37 -9.60 -4.78
C GLY A 38 5.23 -8.19 -5.32
N LEU A 39 4.29 -7.42 -4.78
CA LEU A 39 4.00 -6.04 -5.17
C LEU A 39 4.03 -5.13 -3.94
N GLU A 40 4.61 -3.93 -4.07
CA GLU A 40 4.51 -2.87 -3.08
C GLU A 40 4.06 -1.55 -3.73
N LEU A 41 3.11 -0.87 -3.09
CA LEU A 41 2.82 0.55 -3.33
C LEU A 41 3.48 1.37 -2.22
N ARG A 42 4.48 2.16 -2.61
CA ARG A 42 5.38 2.89 -1.71
C ARG A 42 5.06 4.38 -1.77
N PHE A 43 4.39 4.88 -0.74
CA PHE A 43 3.97 6.26 -0.60
C PHE A 43 5.01 7.04 0.21
N HIS A 44 5.82 7.85 -0.47
CA HIS A 44 6.88 8.65 0.14
C HIS A 44 6.32 9.97 0.67
N GLY A 45 6.67 10.30 1.91
CA GLY A 45 6.14 11.45 2.65
C GLY A 45 4.60 11.42 2.70
N PRO A 46 3.99 10.39 3.32
CA PRO A 46 2.55 10.35 3.50
C PRO A 46 2.08 11.55 4.33
N VAL A 47 1.06 12.25 3.86
CA VAL A 47 0.48 13.43 4.54
C VAL A 47 -0.96 13.18 4.99
N PHE A 48 -1.60 12.15 4.45
CA PHE A 48 -2.91 11.68 4.87
C PHE A 48 -3.03 10.18 4.57
N VAL A 49 -3.51 9.39 5.54
CA VAL A 49 -3.75 7.96 5.36
C VAL A 49 -5.09 7.61 6.01
N GLN A 50 -6.02 7.14 5.19
CA GLN A 50 -7.19 6.38 5.60
C GLN A 50 -7.11 5.05 4.87
N CYS A 51 -6.71 3.98 5.56
CA CYS A 51 -6.49 2.68 4.95
C CYS A 51 -6.81 1.59 5.99
N PRO A 52 -7.55 0.53 5.62
CA PRO A 52 -7.60 -0.69 6.44
C PRO A 52 -6.19 -1.28 6.62
N GLU A 53 -5.96 -1.99 7.72
CA GLU A 53 -4.67 -2.67 7.97
C GLU A 53 -4.46 -3.87 7.04
N ASP A 54 -5.53 -4.63 6.80
CA ASP A 54 -5.60 -5.78 5.89
C ASP A 54 -6.90 -5.69 5.07
N PHE A 55 -6.85 -6.04 3.78
CA PHE A 55 -7.99 -6.00 2.87
C PHE A 55 -7.77 -6.83 1.61
N SER A 56 -8.84 -7.10 0.86
CA SER A 56 -8.79 -7.85 -0.39
C SER A 56 -9.44 -7.11 -1.56
N ASP A 57 -9.08 -7.53 -2.78
CA ASP A 57 -9.65 -7.10 -4.06
C ASP A 57 -9.79 -5.57 -4.24
N PRO A 58 -8.72 -4.77 -4.06
CA PRO A 58 -8.84 -3.34 -4.19
C PRO A 58 -9.13 -2.92 -5.63
N VAL A 59 -10.15 -2.10 -5.79
CA VAL A 59 -10.47 -1.41 -7.04
C VAL A 59 -9.98 0.03 -6.96
N PHE A 60 -8.79 0.27 -7.50
CA PHE A 60 -8.23 1.61 -7.60
C PHE A 60 -9.03 2.47 -8.58
N ARG A 61 -9.34 3.69 -8.15
CA ARG A 61 -10.16 4.64 -8.91
C ARG A 61 -9.68 6.08 -8.69
N ALA A 62 -10.14 6.97 -9.56
CA ALA A 62 -9.95 8.40 -9.31
C ALA A 62 -10.70 8.78 -8.02
N ALA A 63 -10.10 9.62 -7.18
CA ALA A 63 -10.80 10.19 -6.05
C ALA A 63 -11.95 11.09 -6.56
N THR A 64 -13.08 11.02 -5.88
CA THR A 64 -14.20 11.94 -6.11
C THR A 64 -13.82 13.37 -5.69
N ALA A 65 -14.56 14.36 -6.17
CA ALA A 65 -14.35 15.75 -5.76
C ALA A 65 -14.49 15.93 -4.24
N GLN A 66 -15.43 15.24 -3.60
CA GLN A 66 -15.66 15.31 -2.15
C GLN A 66 -14.49 14.72 -1.35
N GLU A 67 -13.93 13.59 -1.80
CA GLU A 67 -12.75 12.98 -1.18
C GLU A 67 -11.52 13.87 -1.34
N ALA A 68 -11.31 14.43 -2.54
CA ALA A 68 -10.22 15.35 -2.80
C ALA A 68 -10.33 16.61 -1.92
N GLU A 69 -11.51 17.23 -1.82
CA GLU A 69 -11.74 18.37 -0.94
C GLU A 69 -11.48 18.04 0.54
N ARG A 70 -11.92 16.86 0.99
CA ARG A 70 -11.68 16.41 2.37
C ARG A 70 -10.17 16.34 2.67
N VAL A 71 -9.39 15.75 1.76
CA VAL A 71 -7.94 15.64 1.91
C VAL A 71 -7.29 17.02 1.88
N VAL A 72 -7.67 17.89 0.92
CA VAL A 72 -7.15 19.26 0.82
C VAL A 72 -7.34 20.03 2.12
N ARG A 73 -8.53 19.93 2.72
CA ARG A 73 -8.82 20.58 4.01
C ARG A 73 -7.99 19.98 5.15
N ALA A 74 -7.81 18.66 5.16
CA ALA A 74 -7.06 17.98 6.21
C ALA A 74 -5.55 18.30 6.18
N VAL A 75 -4.95 18.40 4.99
CA VAL A 75 -3.50 18.59 4.82
C VAL A 75 -3.10 20.07 4.59
N GLY A 76 -4.08 20.96 4.41
CA GLY A 76 -3.86 22.40 4.23
C GLY A 76 -3.52 22.83 2.79
N GLY A 77 -3.74 21.96 1.79
CA GLY A 77 -3.46 22.23 0.38
C GLY A 77 -3.66 21.01 -0.52
N PRO A 78 -3.59 21.16 -1.85
CA PRO A 78 -3.67 20.03 -2.77
C PRO A 78 -2.44 19.13 -2.67
N PRO A 79 -2.60 17.81 -2.42
CA PRO A 79 -1.47 16.90 -2.37
C PRO A 79 -0.91 16.61 -3.77
N GLU A 80 0.37 16.24 -3.84
CA GLU A 80 1.05 15.85 -5.06
C GLU A 80 0.51 14.53 -5.61
N VAL A 81 0.26 13.55 -4.75
CA VAL A 81 -0.40 12.28 -5.07
C VAL A 81 -1.62 12.08 -4.16
N LEU A 82 -2.75 11.68 -4.75
CA LEU A 82 -3.91 11.19 -4.05
C LEU A 82 -4.42 9.91 -4.74
N VAL A 83 -4.37 8.79 -4.02
CA VAL A 83 -4.86 7.48 -4.44
C VAL A 83 -6.12 7.14 -3.67
N ALA A 84 -7.16 6.70 -4.38
CA ALA A 84 -8.40 6.20 -3.82
C ALA A 84 -8.67 4.78 -4.30
N PHE A 85 -9.26 3.96 -3.43
CA PHE A 85 -9.68 2.60 -3.77
C PHE A 85 -10.87 2.17 -2.92
N GLU A 86 -11.67 1.26 -3.46
CA GLU A 86 -12.59 0.44 -2.66
C GLU A 86 -11.95 -0.92 -2.45
N CYS A 87 -12.22 -1.57 -1.32
CA CYS A 87 -11.71 -2.90 -1.02
C CYS A 87 -12.66 -3.70 -0.13
N ASP A 88 -12.53 -5.02 -0.14
CA ASP A 88 -13.20 -5.90 0.80
C ASP A 88 -12.42 -5.98 2.12
N VAL A 89 -13.13 -5.88 3.23
CA VAL A 89 -12.61 -6.02 4.60
C VAL A 89 -13.38 -7.09 5.40
N GLY A 90 -14.10 -7.97 4.70
CA GLY A 90 -14.98 -9.00 5.27
C GLY A 90 -16.34 -8.46 5.75
N GLY A 91 -16.71 -7.25 5.34
CA GLY A 91 -17.96 -6.58 5.70
C GLY A 91 -19.08 -6.74 4.66
N VAL A 92 -20.24 -6.14 4.94
CA VAL A 92 -21.37 -6.11 3.97
C VAL A 92 -21.11 -5.11 2.85
N GLU A 93 -20.47 -3.98 3.18
CA GLU A 93 -20.14 -2.91 2.24
C GLU A 93 -18.62 -2.81 2.08
N PRO A 94 -18.11 -2.51 0.88
CA PRO A 94 -16.70 -2.24 0.67
C PRO A 94 -16.20 -1.07 1.53
N ALA A 95 -14.94 -1.14 1.96
CA ALA A 95 -14.27 -0.04 2.63
C ALA A 95 -13.55 0.86 1.62
N THR A 96 -13.64 2.17 1.84
CA THR A 96 -12.92 3.16 1.03
C THR A 96 -11.55 3.49 1.65
N GLY A 97 -10.49 3.24 0.88
CA GLY A 97 -9.14 3.68 1.16
C GLY A 97 -8.80 5.00 0.45
N LEU A 98 -8.08 5.88 1.14
CA LEU A 98 -7.66 7.19 0.64
C LEU A 98 -6.28 7.54 1.20
N ILE A 99 -5.28 7.64 0.32
CA ILE A 99 -3.88 7.90 0.70
C ILE A 99 -3.36 9.08 -0.09
N ALA A 100 -2.84 10.08 0.62
CA ALA A 100 -2.16 11.23 0.04
C ALA A 100 -0.70 11.27 0.45
N ALA A 101 0.18 11.53 -0.51
CA ALA A 101 1.62 11.53 -0.32
C ALA A 101 2.30 12.49 -1.30
N ARG A 102 3.60 12.75 -1.07
CA ARG A 102 4.41 13.54 -2.01
C ARG A 102 4.72 12.78 -3.29
N ARG A 103 4.85 11.46 -3.20
CA ARG A 103 5.23 10.60 -4.33
C ARG A 103 4.75 9.17 -4.11
N LEU A 104 4.39 8.50 -5.21
CA LEU A 104 4.08 7.08 -5.26
C LEU A 104 5.13 6.37 -6.12
N GLU A 105 5.66 5.27 -5.62
CA GLU A 105 6.43 4.29 -6.38
C GLU A 105 5.72 2.93 -6.33
N ILE A 106 5.71 2.22 -7.46
CA ILE A 106 5.19 0.87 -7.57
C ILE A 106 6.39 -0.04 -7.81
N GLU A 107 6.63 -0.98 -6.90
CA GLU A 107 7.79 -1.87 -6.95
C GLU A 107 7.33 -3.32 -7.00
N THR A 108 7.95 -4.12 -7.86
CA THR A 108 7.78 -5.57 -7.89
C THR A 108 9.04 -6.28 -7.44
N GLY A 109 8.86 -7.42 -6.79
CA GLY A 109 9.94 -8.23 -6.26
C GLY A 109 9.50 -8.99 -5.03
N ALA A 110 10.10 -10.15 -4.79
CA ALA A 110 9.71 -10.98 -3.65
C ALA A 110 10.22 -10.38 -2.34
N VAL A 111 9.30 -10.05 -1.44
CA VAL A 111 9.57 -9.58 -0.08
C VAL A 111 9.17 -10.68 0.89
N PHE A 112 10.15 -11.39 1.45
CA PHE A 112 9.89 -12.49 2.37
C PHE A 112 9.47 -12.00 3.75
N ARG A 113 8.43 -12.62 4.30
CA ARG A 113 7.86 -12.35 5.63
C ARG A 113 8.44 -13.24 6.72
N TYR A 114 9.46 -14.03 6.38
CA TYR A 114 10.21 -14.90 7.26
C TYR A 114 11.72 -14.75 7.01
N TRP A 115 12.53 -15.20 7.97
CA TRP A 115 13.98 -15.16 7.80
C TRP A 115 14.44 -16.18 6.75
N ARG A 116 15.12 -15.67 5.72
CA ARG A 116 15.94 -16.44 4.80
C ARG A 116 17.37 -15.98 4.91
N GLU A 117 18.34 -16.88 5.04
CA GLU A 117 19.75 -16.51 5.15
C GLU A 117 20.27 -15.84 3.87
N HIS A 118 19.92 -16.41 2.72
CA HIS A 118 20.32 -15.90 1.41
C HIS A 118 19.13 -15.29 0.66
N LEU A 119 19.39 -14.18 -0.05
CA LEU A 119 18.46 -13.48 -0.91
C LEU A 119 19.10 -13.34 -2.30
N GLU A 120 18.33 -13.60 -3.34
CA GLU A 120 18.72 -13.30 -4.71
C GLU A 120 18.60 -11.79 -5.00
N PRO A 121 19.26 -11.27 -6.04
CA PRO A 121 19.07 -9.88 -6.47
C PRO A 121 17.59 -9.54 -6.68
N GLY A 122 17.15 -8.42 -6.10
CA GLY A 122 15.74 -7.98 -6.15
C GLY A 122 14.84 -8.61 -5.09
N GLN A 123 15.33 -9.55 -4.28
CA GLN A 123 14.60 -10.07 -3.13
C GLN A 123 14.91 -9.26 -1.88
N ARG A 124 13.88 -9.06 -1.04
CA ARG A 124 13.98 -8.34 0.23
C ARG A 124 13.36 -9.15 1.36
N ARG A 125 13.61 -8.73 2.61
CA ARG A 125 12.86 -9.18 3.78
C ARG A 125 11.93 -8.05 4.23
N ALA A 126 10.76 -8.40 4.74
CA ALA A 126 9.85 -7.42 5.33
C ALA A 126 10.51 -6.72 6.54
N PRO A 127 10.15 -5.48 6.87
CA PRO A 127 10.85 -4.67 7.88
C PRO A 127 10.90 -5.28 9.29
N TRP A 128 9.89 -6.09 9.63
CA TRP A 128 9.77 -6.77 10.93
C TRP A 128 10.54 -8.10 11.01
N VAL A 129 11.05 -8.63 9.89
CA VAL A 129 11.77 -9.90 9.89
C VAL A 129 13.15 -9.71 10.52
N ARG A 130 13.47 -10.56 11.51
CA ARG A 130 14.74 -10.61 12.23
C ARG A 130 15.42 -11.97 12.07
N PRO A 131 16.76 -12.02 12.18
CA PRO A 131 17.48 -13.29 12.25
C PRO A 131 17.00 -14.17 13.41
N PRO A 132 17.03 -15.50 13.26
CA PRO A 132 16.72 -16.40 14.35
C PRO A 132 17.75 -16.24 15.48
N GLY A 133 17.26 -16.18 16.72
CA GLY A 133 18.09 -16.09 17.92
C GLY A 133 18.40 -14.66 18.40
N GLU A 134 17.77 -13.65 17.81
CA GLU A 134 17.71 -12.27 18.34
C GLU A 134 16.49 -12.07 19.25
#